data_AF-A0A2H0RZD6-F1
#
_entry.id   AF-A0A2H0RZD6-F1
#
_cell.length_a   1.000
_cell.length_b   1.000
_cell.length_c   1.000
_cell.angle_alpha   90.00
_cell.angle_beta   90.00
_cell.angle_gamma   90.00
#
_symmetry.space_group_name_H-M   'P 1'
#
loop_
_entity.id
_entity.type
_entity.pdbx_description
1 polymer ?
#
loop_
_entity_poly.entity_id
_entity_poly.type
_entity_poly.pdbx_seq_one_letter_code
_entity_poly.pdbx_strand_id
1 'polypeptide(L)'
;MSIEACIAHAINSDLDILEALPEIQDLPLEELEQYVERYVIQVQERLYSSILEKGSRFITAKDAAGLCATCLESGIALPAHMLLKMCRTIIQLSSVDAQFVAENEEGTSLYYMKIAI
;
A
#
# COMPACT_ATOMS: atom_id res chain seq x y z
N MET A 1 -7.97 7.62 -8.54
CA MET A 1 -6.83 6.76 -8.93
C MET A 1 -7.29 5.31 -9.10
N SER A 2 -6.60 4.48 -9.89
CA SER A 2 -6.86 3.03 -9.88
C SER A 2 -6.40 2.44 -8.54
N ILE A 3 -6.97 1.29 -8.16
CA ILE A 3 -6.65 0.69 -6.87
C ILE A 3 -5.18 0.26 -6.79
N GLU A 4 -4.60 -0.18 -7.92
CA GLU A 4 -3.19 -0.52 -8.06
C GLU A 4 -2.30 0.67 -7.74
N ALA A 5 -2.64 1.86 -8.26
CA ALA A 5 -1.88 3.08 -8.00
C ALA A 5 -1.98 3.51 -6.53
N CYS A 6 -3.14 3.33 -5.89
CA CYS A 6 -3.30 3.59 -4.45
C CYS A 6 -2.47 2.63 -3.60
N ILE A 7 -2.45 1.34 -3.96
CA ILE A 7 -1.67 0.31 -3.25
C ILE A 7 -0.17 0.59 -3.42
N ALA A 8 0.29 0.85 -4.65
CA ALA A 8 1.69 1.16 -4.92
C ALA A 8 2.16 2.38 -4.13
N HIS A 9 1.35 3.44 -4.07
CA HIS A 9 1.67 4.61 -3.26
C HIS A 9 1.75 4.27 -1.77
N ALA A 10 0.76 3.55 -1.24
CA ALA A 10 0.75 3.16 0.17
C ALA A 10 1.94 2.28 0.55
N ILE A 11 2.36 1.37 -0.34
CA ILE A 11 3.60 0.60 -0.17
C ILE A 11 4.80 1.54 -0.09
N ASN A 12 4.94 2.45 -1.05
CA ASN A 12 6.09 3.37 -1.09
C ASN A 12 6.13 4.32 0.12
N SER A 13 4.98 4.75 0.63
CA SER A 13 4.90 5.75 1.70
C SER A 13 4.85 5.17 3.12
N ASP A 14 4.31 3.97 3.29
CA ASP A 14 3.97 3.42 4.61
C ASP A 14 4.65 2.08 4.93
N LEU A 15 5.20 1.37 3.95
CA LEU A 15 5.90 0.11 4.21
C LEU A 15 7.29 0.39 4.79
N ASP A 16 7.48 -0.01 6.04
CA ASP A 16 8.82 -0.07 6.65
C ASP A 16 9.37 -1.48 6.47
N ILE A 17 10.29 -1.64 5.52
CA ILE A 17 10.90 -2.94 5.20
C ILE A 17 11.70 -3.51 6.37
N LEU A 18 12.34 -2.67 7.19
CA LEU A 18 13.15 -3.14 8.31
C LEU A 18 12.29 -3.69 9.44
N GLU A 19 11.12 -3.08 9.66
CA GLU A 19 10.14 -3.60 10.62
C GLU A 19 9.39 -4.82 10.06
N ALA A 20 9.07 -4.83 8.76
CA ALA A 20 8.34 -5.91 8.11
C ALA A 20 9.17 -7.19 7.93
N LEU A 21 10.49 -7.04 7.70
CA LEU A 21 11.43 -8.13 7.48
C LEU A 21 12.69 -7.94 8.35
N PRO A 22 12.62 -8.19 9.66
CA PRO A 22 13.77 -8.02 10.55
C PRO A 22 14.98 -8.89 10.14
N GLU A 23 14.76 -10.01 9.45
CA GLU A 23 15.78 -10.94 8.97
C GLU A 23 16.69 -10.38 7.87
N ILE A 24 16.35 -9.26 7.21
CA ILE A 24 17.17 -8.72 6.11
C ILE A 24 18.54 -8.24 6.59
N GLN A 25 18.70 -7.99 7.89
CA GLN A 25 19.98 -7.59 8.48
C GLN A 25 21.03 -8.70 8.43
N ASP A 26 20.59 -9.95 8.32
CA ASP A 26 21.45 -11.13 8.26
C ASP A 26 21.69 -11.62 6.81
N LEU A 27 21.04 -11.00 5.82
CA LEU A 27 21.20 -11.36 4.42
C LEU A 27 22.48 -10.77 3.81
N PRO A 28 23.17 -11.53 2.93
CA PRO A 28 24.21 -10.97 2.07
C PRO A 28 23.66 -9.81 1.23
N LEU A 29 24.47 -8.77 1.04
CA LEU A 29 24.07 -7.56 0.30
C LEU A 29 23.62 -7.91 -1.13
N GLU A 30 24.25 -8.91 -1.74
CA GLU A 30 23.95 -9.35 -3.10
C GLU A 30 22.55 -9.95 -3.25
N GLU A 31 21.96 -10.47 -2.17
CA GLU A 31 20.63 -11.10 -2.17
C GLU A 31 19.52 -10.15 -1.70
N LEU A 32 19.90 -9.04 -1.06
CA LEU A 32 18.97 -8.14 -0.36
C LEU A 32 17.98 -7.47 -1.32
N GLU A 33 18.44 -6.96 -2.46
CA GLU A 33 17.58 -6.29 -3.45
C GLU A 33 16.50 -7.25 -3.97
N GLN A 34 16.89 -8.44 -4.40
CA GLN A 34 15.96 -9.44 -4.93
C GLN A 34 14.99 -9.93 -3.86
N TYR A 35 15.44 -10.07 -2.62
CA TYR A 35 14.59 -10.50 -1.51
C TYR A 35 13.50 -9.46 -1.21
N VAL A 36 13.88 -8.19 -1.08
CA VAL A 36 12.95 -7.08 -0.83
C VAL A 36 11.98 -6.91 -2.00
N GLU A 37 12.46 -6.96 -3.24
CA GLU A 37 11.61 -6.86 -4.43
C GLU A 37 10.51 -7.93 -4.43
N ARG A 38 10.89 -9.20 -4.22
CA ARG A 38 9.93 -10.31 -4.15
C ARG A 38 8.91 -10.11 -3.04
N TYR A 39 9.34 -9.63 -1.88
CA TYR A 39 8.45 -9.35 -0.76
C TYR A 39 7.43 -8.26 -1.11
N VAL A 40 7.90 -7.14 -1.67
CA VAL A 40 7.04 -6.02 -2.08
C VAL A 40 6.00 -6.47 -3.10
N ILE A 41 6.41 -7.23 -4.11
CA ILE A 41 5.49 -7.78 -5.12
C ILE A 41 4.42 -8.66 -4.46
N GLN A 42 4.80 -9.56 -3.55
CA GLN A 42 3.84 -10.42 -2.84
C GLN A 42 2.85 -9.61 -2.00
N VAL A 43 3.32 -8.57 -1.31
CA VAL A 43 2.45 -7.68 -0.54
C VAL A 43 1.46 -6.97 -1.46
N GLN A 44 1.94 -6.43 -2.58
CA GLN A 44 1.11 -5.75 -3.56
C GLN A 44 0.03 -6.66 -4.16
N GLU A 45 0.40 -7.87 -4.58
CA GLU A 45 -0.54 -8.85 -5.15
C GLU A 45 -1.60 -9.28 -4.13
N ARG A 46 -1.20 -9.52 -2.87
CA ARG A 46 -2.13 -9.92 -1.81
C ARG A 46 -3.06 -8.78 -1.41
N LEU A 47 -2.57 -7.55 -1.33
CA LEU A 47 -3.41 -6.37 -1.09
C LEU A 47 -4.42 -6.21 -2.23
N TYR A 48 -3.95 -6.27 -3.47
CA TYR A 48 -4.81 -6.10 -4.64
C TYR A 48 -5.93 -7.14 -4.70
N SER A 49 -5.58 -8.43 -4.56
CA SER A 49 -6.55 -9.53 -4.53
C SER A 49 -7.53 -9.42 -3.37
N SER A 50 -7.05 -9.19 -2.14
CA SER A 50 -7.90 -9.03 -0.95
C SER A 50 -8.90 -7.87 -1.10
N ILE A 51 -8.43 -6.74 -1.66
CA ILE A 51 -9.26 -5.56 -1.86
C ILE A 51 -10.32 -5.79 -2.94
N LEU A 52 -9.96 -6.41 -4.06
CA LEU A 52 -10.91 -6.72 -5.13
C LEU A 52 -11.98 -7.71 -4.69
N GLU A 53 -11.60 -8.76 -3.97
CA GLU A 53 -12.53 -9.82 -3.58
C GLU A 53 -13.48 -9.38 -2.44
N LYS A 54 -12.96 -8.67 -1.44
CA LYS A 54 -13.70 -8.42 -0.18
C LYS A 54 -13.60 -6.99 0.34
N GLY A 55 -12.64 -6.21 -0.15
CA GLY A 55 -12.32 -4.87 0.36
C GLY A 55 -13.18 -3.72 -0.17
N SER A 56 -13.81 -3.88 -1.35
CA SER A 56 -14.55 -2.81 -2.05
C SER A 56 -15.62 -2.12 -1.18
N ARG A 57 -16.32 -2.88 -0.34
CA ARG A 57 -17.32 -2.35 0.61
C ARG A 57 -16.70 -1.42 1.66
N PHE A 58 -15.49 -1.74 2.14
CA PHE A 58 -14.81 -0.97 3.17
C PHE A 58 -14.19 0.30 2.60
N ILE A 59 -13.73 0.26 1.35
CA ILE A 59 -13.29 1.47 0.62
C ILE A 59 -14.47 2.44 0.48
N THR A 60 -15.62 1.97 0.02
CA THR A 60 -16.83 2.79 -0.12
C THR A 60 -17.31 3.34 1.23
N ALA A 61 -17.23 2.53 2.30
CA ALA A 61 -17.59 2.93 3.65
C ALA A 61 -16.53 3.80 4.36
N LYS A 62 -15.37 4.03 3.73
CA LYS A 62 -14.19 4.70 4.33
C LYS A 62 -13.73 4.05 5.65
N ASP A 63 -13.88 2.73 5.75
CA ASP A 63 -13.53 1.94 6.93
C ASP A 63 -12.17 1.28 6.78
N ALA A 64 -11.12 1.98 7.21
CA ALA A 64 -9.76 1.47 7.16
C ALA A 64 -9.52 0.28 8.11
N ALA A 65 -10.25 0.22 9.23
CA ALA A 65 -10.09 -0.87 10.19
C ALA A 65 -10.69 -2.17 9.67
N GLY A 66 -11.89 -2.10 9.07
CA GLY A 66 -12.52 -3.24 8.39
C GLY A 66 -11.73 -3.72 7.17
N LEU A 67 -11.12 -2.79 6.42
CA LEU A 67 -10.21 -3.14 5.33
C LEU A 67 -8.96 -3.87 5.85
N CYS A 68 -8.32 -3.35 6.90
CA CYS A 68 -7.16 -3.97 7.54
C CYS A 68 -7.49 -5.37 8.07
N ALA A 69 -8.61 -5.54 8.77
CA ALA A 69 -9.06 -6.84 9.26
C ALA A 69 -9.24 -7.86 8.11
N THR A 70 -9.85 -7.44 7.00
CA THR A 70 -10.02 -8.27 5.81
C THR A 70 -8.68 -8.67 5.20
N CYS A 71 -7.73 -7.75 5.12
CA CYS A 71 -6.38 -8.00 4.64
C CYS A 71 -5.60 -8.97 5.55
N LEU A 72 -5.76 -8.86 6.87
CA LEU A 72 -5.17 -9.80 7.83
C LEU A 72 -5.78 -11.21 7.68
N GLU A 73 -7.10 -11.32 7.55
CA GLU A 73 -7.78 -12.60 7.30
C GLU A 73 -7.35 -13.26 5.97
N SER A 74 -6.98 -12.45 4.97
CA SER A 74 -6.39 -12.91 3.69
C SER A 74 -4.94 -13.38 3.81
N GLY A 75 -4.32 -13.31 5.00
CA GLY A 75 -2.96 -13.81 5.24
C GLY A 75 -1.85 -12.83 4.83
N ILE A 76 -2.11 -11.53 4.85
CA ILE A 76 -1.06 -10.52 4.66
C ILE A 76 -0.20 -10.45 5.94
N ALA A 77 1.05 -10.88 5.82
CA ALA A 77 2.01 -10.95 6.91
C ALA A 77 2.72 -9.60 7.10
N LEU A 78 1.95 -8.59 7.49
CA LEU A 78 2.46 -7.27 7.89
C LEU A 78 2.07 -6.97 9.35
N PRO A 79 2.88 -6.22 10.09
CA PRO A 79 2.47 -5.68 11.38
C PRO A 79 1.15 -4.91 11.27
N ALA A 80 0.22 -5.15 12.19
CA ALA A 80 -1.15 -4.66 12.08
C ALA A 80 -1.25 -3.12 12.04
N HIS A 81 -0.36 -2.41 12.75
CA HIS A 81 -0.32 -0.94 12.71
C HIS A 81 0.13 -0.41 11.36
N MET A 82 1.10 -1.07 10.73
CA MET A 82 1.63 -0.73 9.41
C MET A 82 0.57 -0.98 8.33
N LEU A 83 -0.06 -2.17 8.36
CA LEU A 83 -1.14 -2.49 7.45
C LEU A 83 -2.33 -1.53 7.61
N LEU A 84 -2.69 -1.17 8.85
CA LEU A 84 -3.74 -0.18 9.10
C LEU A 84 -3.38 1.20 8.52
N LYS A 85 -2.12 1.62 8.62
CA LYS A 85 -1.63 2.87 8.02
C LYS A 85 -1.78 2.82 6.49
N MET A 86 -1.32 1.74 5.86
CA MET A 86 -1.49 1.52 4.42
C MET A 86 -2.96 1.54 3.99
N CYS A 87 -3.85 0.85 4.72
CA CYS A 87 -5.28 0.85 4.43
C CYS A 87 -5.90 2.26 4.52
N ARG A 88 -5.47 3.09 5.48
CA ARG A 88 -5.90 4.50 5.57
C ARG A 88 -5.45 5.29 4.34
N THR A 89 -4.19 5.15 3.92
CA THR A 89 -3.65 5.80 2.73
C THR A 89 -4.39 5.37 1.46
N ILE A 90 -4.66 4.07 1.29
CA ILE A 90 -5.43 3.55 0.15
C ILE A 90 -6.85 4.15 0.12
N ILE A 91 -7.54 4.19 1.27
CA ILE A 91 -8.88 4.80 1.35
C ILE A 91 -8.83 6.29 1.06
N GLN A 92 -7.83 7.00 1.57
CA GLN A 92 -7.65 8.41 1.30
C GLN A 92 -7.47 8.65 -0.19
N LEU A 93 -6.52 7.96 -0.85
CA LEU A 93 -6.24 8.12 -2.27
C LEU A 93 -7.38 7.64 -3.19
N SER A 94 -8.15 6.63 -2.77
CA SER A 94 -9.34 6.18 -3.52
C SER A 94 -10.53 7.11 -3.36
N SER A 95 -10.60 7.88 -2.27
CA SER A 95 -11.63 8.90 -2.06
C SER A 95 -11.31 10.25 -2.70
N VAL A 96 -10.07 10.45 -3.14
CA VAL A 96 -9.62 11.69 -3.77
C VAL A 96 -9.72 11.49 -5.29
N ASP A 97 -10.50 12.35 -5.96
CA ASP A 97 -10.44 12.57 -7.42
C ASP A 97 -9.12 13.26 -7.80
N ALA A 98 -8.00 12.71 -7.34
CA ALA A 98 -6.66 13.15 -7.67
C ALA A 98 -6.25 12.43 -8.94
N GLN A 99 -5.93 13.21 -9.97
CA GLN A 99 -5.25 12.70 -11.14
C GLN A 99 -3.75 12.80 -10.89
N PHE A 100 -3.04 11.68 -11.02
CA PHE A 100 -1.58 11.68 -11.08
C PHE A 100 -1.13 12.53 -12.27
N VAL A 101 -0.13 13.39 -12.06
CA VAL A 101 0.36 14.32 -13.09
C VAL A 101 1.75 13.95 -13.55
N ALA A 102 2.68 13.75 -12.62
CA ALA A 102 4.09 13.47 -12.89
C ALA A 102 4.81 13.03 -11.62
N GLU A 103 5.99 12.41 -11.75
CA GLU A 103 6.99 12.36 -10.68
C GLU A 103 7.95 13.55 -10.83
N ASN A 104 8.36 14.15 -9.71
CA ASN A 104 9.42 15.14 -9.73
C ASN A 104 10.80 14.44 -9.82
N GLU A 105 11.85 15.21 -10.11
CA GLU A 105 13.23 14.70 -10.24
C GLU A 105 13.77 14.06 -8.94
N GLU A 106 13.08 14.24 -7.80
CA GLU A 106 13.40 13.67 -6.50
C GLU A 106 12.60 12.38 -6.19
N GLY A 107 11.84 11.85 -7.15
CA GLY A 107 11.03 10.62 -6.97
C GLY A 107 9.74 10.82 -6.17
N THR A 108 9.32 12.06 -5.96
CA THR A 108 8.05 12.40 -5.31
C THR A 108 6.93 12.51 -6.34
N SER A 109 5.85 11.77 -6.13
CA SER A 109 4.67 11.78 -7.02
C SER A 109 3.84 13.07 -6.84
N LEU A 110 3.56 13.79 -7.94
CA LEU A 110 2.71 14.97 -8.01
C LEU A 110 1.29 14.61 -8.44
N TYR A 111 0.30 15.14 -7.71
CA TYR A 111 -1.12 14.90 -7.96
C TYR A 111 -1.87 16.24 -8.16
N TYR A 112 -2.71 16.32 -9.19
CA TYR A 112 -3.62 17.43 -9.43
C TYR A 112 -4.97 17.16 -8.78
N MET A 113 -5.47 18.15 -8.05
CA MET A 113 -6.76 18.11 -7.36
C MET A 113 -7.64 19.25 -7.87
N LYS A 114 -8.86 18.93 -8.30
CA LYS A 114 -9.88 19.92 -8.61
C LYS A 114 -10.75 20.11 -7.36
N ILE A 115 -10.52 21.19 -6.61
CA ILE A 115 -11.39 21.56 -5.49
C ILE A 115 -12.64 22.22 -6.08
N ALA A 116 -13.80 21.57 -5.96
CA ALA A 116 -15.09 22.23 -6.13
C ALA A 116 -15.45 22.92 -4.81
N ILE A 117 -15.55 24.25 -4.83
CA ILE A 117 -16.08 25.06 -3.71
C ILE A 117 -17.59 25.19 -3.91
#